data_AF-A0A9D0A8F2-F1
#
_entry.id   AF-A0A9D0A8F2-F1
#
_cell.length_a   1.000
_cell.length_b   1.000
_cell.length_c   1.000
_cell.angle_alpha   90.00
_cell.angle_beta   90.00
_cell.angle_gamma   90.00
#
_symmetry.space_group_name_H-M   'P 1'
#
loop_
_entity.id
_entity.type
_entity.pdbx_description
1 polymer ?
#
loop_
_entity_poly.entity_id
_entity_poly.type
_entity_poly.pdbx_seq_one_letter_code
_entity_poly.pdbx_strand_id
1 'polypeptide(L)'
;DNGSSQVMGHGAGIQAAENVVAAGAGVVLSGYVGPKAFTALTTAGIKVGQDCDNMTVREAVEKYIKGEIPITDSPNGQPHV
;
A
#
# COMPACT_ATOMS: atom_id res chain seq x y z
N ASP A 1 -4.38 0.87 30.79
CA ASP A 1 -5.02 0.55 29.51
C ASP A 1 -4.25 1.29 28.42
N ASN A 2 -3.35 0.60 27.70
CA ASN A 2 -2.53 1.16 26.62
C ASN A 2 -2.32 0.10 25.51
N GLY A 3 -3.25 -0.85 25.40
CA GLY A 3 -3.08 -2.07 24.60
C GLY A 3 -3.70 -2.01 23.20
N SER A 4 -4.47 -0.97 22.89
CA SER A 4 -5.27 -0.90 21.65
C SER A 4 -4.45 -0.60 20.40
N SER A 5 -3.25 -0.01 20.54
CA SER A 5 -2.41 0.33 19.39
C SER A 5 -1.58 -0.84 18.86
N GLN A 6 -1.38 -1.90 19.65
CA GLN A 6 -0.47 -3.00 19.29
C GLN A 6 -1.16 -4.17 18.57
N VAL A 7 -2.49 -4.29 18.69
CA VAL A 7 -3.28 -5.32 17.98
C VAL A 7 -3.57 -4.90 16.52
N MET A 8 -3.54 -3.60 16.22
CA MET A 8 -3.68 -3.09 14.85
C MET A 8 -2.47 -3.39 13.96
N GLY A 9 -1.34 -3.82 14.52
CA GLY A 9 -0.13 -4.14 13.75
C GLY A 9 -0.25 -5.39 12.86
N HIS A 10 -1.16 -6.32 13.16
CA HIS A 10 -1.30 -7.57 12.40
C HIS A 10 -2.42 -7.58 11.35
N GLY A 11 -3.33 -6.59 11.37
CA GLY A 11 -4.52 -6.56 10.51
C GLY A 11 -4.86 -5.23 9.86
N ALA A 12 -4.29 -4.10 10.32
CA ALA A 12 -4.63 -2.79 9.74
C ALA A 12 -4.23 -2.67 8.26
N GLY A 13 -3.12 -3.29 7.86
CA GLY A 13 -2.70 -3.32 6.45
C GLY A 13 -3.66 -4.11 5.56
N ILE A 14 -4.19 -5.23 6.05
CA ILE A 14 -5.20 -6.04 5.34
C ILE A 14 -6.50 -5.25 5.22
N GLN A 15 -6.98 -4.68 6.33
CA GLN A 15 -8.25 -3.96 6.34
C GLN A 15 -8.18 -2.66 5.51
N ALA A 16 -7.02 -1.99 5.50
CA ALA A 16 -6.77 -0.88 4.58
C ALA A 16 -6.79 -1.34 3.11
N ALA A 17 -6.18 -2.48 2.79
CA ALA A 17 -6.26 -3.06 1.45
C ALA A 17 -7.71 -3.37 1.06
N GLU A 18 -8.46 -4.06 1.92
CA GLU A 18 -9.87 -4.39 1.69
C GLU A 18 -10.73 -3.14 1.50
N ASN A 19 -10.52 -2.09 2.29
CA ASN A 19 -11.24 -0.83 2.13
C ASN A 19 -10.96 -0.18 0.77
N VAL A 20 -9.71 -0.23 0.30
CA VAL A 20 -9.34 0.32 -1.01
C VAL A 20 -9.92 -0.52 -2.16
N VAL A 21 -9.96 -1.85 -1.99
CA VAL A 21 -10.64 -2.77 -2.91
C VAL A 21 -12.14 -2.48 -2.95
N ALA A 22 -12.77 -2.32 -1.79
CA ALA A 22 -14.19 -1.99 -1.68
C ALA A 22 -14.52 -0.62 -2.27
N ALA A 23 -13.59 0.33 -2.19
CA ALA A 23 -13.69 1.64 -2.84
C ALA A 23 -13.52 1.57 -4.37
N GLY A 24 -13.12 0.42 -4.92
CA GLY A 24 -12.91 0.22 -6.36
C GLY A 24 -11.67 0.93 -6.90
N ALA A 25 -10.66 1.18 -6.07
CA ALA A 25 -9.46 1.84 -6.54
C ALA A 25 -8.60 0.90 -7.40
N GLY A 26 -8.10 1.40 -8.54
CA GLY A 26 -7.17 0.64 -9.39
C GLY A 26 -5.71 0.75 -8.97
N VAL A 27 -5.37 1.73 -8.13
CA VAL A 27 -4.00 1.97 -7.65
C VAL A 27 -3.98 2.49 -6.22
N VAL A 28 -3.01 2.04 -5.44
CA VAL A 28 -2.66 2.55 -4.10
C VAL A 28 -1.29 3.19 -4.19
N LEU A 29 -1.18 4.44 -3.77
CA LEU A 29 0.11 5.13 -3.61
C LEU A 29 0.42 5.21 -2.11
N SER A 30 1.53 4.62 -1.69
CA SER A 30 1.96 4.62 -0.30
C SER A 30 3.49 4.64 -0.19
N GLY A 31 4.02 5.08 0.95
CA GLY A 31 5.46 5.00 1.20
C GLY A 31 5.91 3.56 1.40
N TYR A 32 5.29 2.86 2.33
CA TYR A 32 5.62 1.48 2.67
C TYR A 32 4.36 0.63 2.76
N VAL A 33 4.35 -0.49 2.04
CA VAL A 33 3.28 -1.48 2.09
C VAL A 33 3.86 -2.79 2.58
N GLY A 34 3.36 -3.27 3.73
CA GLY A 34 3.76 -4.56 4.26
C GLY A 34 3.35 -5.71 3.32
N PRO A 35 4.11 -6.84 3.33
CA PRO A 35 3.91 -7.94 2.38
C PRO A 35 2.49 -8.51 2.39
N LYS A 36 1.82 -8.55 3.55
CA LYS A 36 0.44 -9.05 3.68
C LYS A 36 -0.58 -8.14 2.98
N ALA A 37 -0.49 -6.83 3.17
CA ALA A 37 -1.36 -5.85 2.52
C ALA A 37 -1.13 -5.84 1.01
N PHE A 38 0.14 -5.92 0.60
CA PHE A 38 0.52 -5.99 -0.80
C PHE A 38 -0.08 -7.20 -1.52
N THR A 39 -0.01 -8.38 -0.89
CA THR A 39 -0.63 -9.60 -1.45
C THR A 39 -2.13 -9.45 -1.60
N ALA A 40 -2.82 -8.86 -0.62
CA ALA A 40 -4.27 -8.61 -0.72
C ALA A 40 -4.62 -7.65 -1.86
N LEU A 41 -3.88 -6.54 -1.98
CA LEU A 41 -4.06 -5.55 -3.06
C LEU A 41 -3.79 -6.16 -4.44
N THR A 42 -2.68 -6.89 -4.59
CA THR A 42 -2.30 -7.55 -5.85
C THR A 42 -3.31 -8.63 -6.25
N THR A 43 -3.79 -9.43 -5.29
CA THR A 43 -4.81 -10.47 -5.55
C THR A 43 -6.12 -9.85 -6.04
N ALA A 44 -6.44 -8.64 -5.58
CA ALA A 44 -7.58 -7.87 -6.05
C ALA A 44 -7.32 -7.12 -7.38
N GLY A 45 -6.12 -7.24 -7.96
CA GLY A 45 -5.73 -6.55 -9.20
C GLY A 45 -5.40 -5.07 -9.03
N ILE A 46 -5.13 -4.63 -7.80
CA ILE A 46 -4.78 -3.24 -7.49
C ILE A 46 -3.28 -3.05 -7.60
N LYS A 47 -2.89 -2.02 -8.35
CA LYS A 47 -1.49 -1.61 -8.51
C LYS A 47 -1.00 -0.91 -7.24
N VAL A 48 0.24 -1.17 -6.83
CA VAL A 48 0.82 -0.54 -5.64
C VAL A 48 2.03 0.28 -6.05
N GLY A 49 1.91 1.60 -5.92
CA GLY A 49 3.02 2.53 -5.98
C GLY A 49 3.66 2.66 -4.61
N GLN A 50 4.97 2.41 -4.55
CA GLN A 50 5.79 2.55 -3.35
C GLN A 50 6.59 3.86 -3.41
N ASP A 51 7.33 4.20 -2.34
CA ASP A 51 8.24 5.35 -2.28
C ASP A 51 7.57 6.73 -2.40
N CYS A 52 6.32 6.84 -1.92
CA CYS A 52 5.59 8.10 -1.83
C CYS A 52 5.76 8.83 -0.48
N ASP A 53 6.71 8.43 0.37
CA ASP A 53 6.89 9.02 1.72
C ASP A 53 7.50 10.43 1.71
N ASN A 54 8.24 10.78 0.66
CA ASN A 54 8.97 12.05 0.57
C ASN A 54 8.28 13.12 -0.28
N MET A 55 6.98 12.97 -0.55
CA MET A 55 6.25 13.88 -1.43
C MET A 55 4.83 14.13 -0.94
N THR A 56 4.24 15.23 -1.39
CA THR A 56 2.83 15.51 -1.09
C THR A 56 1.90 14.59 -1.88
N VAL A 57 0.66 14.43 -1.41
CA VAL A 57 -0.38 13.66 -2.14
C VAL A 57 -0.53 14.16 -3.58
N ARG A 58 -0.45 15.48 -3.79
CA ARG A 58 -0.51 16.07 -5.13
C ARG A 58 0.65 15.60 -6.00
N GLU A 59 1.88 15.67 -5.48
CA GLU A 59 3.07 15.23 -6.22
C GLU A 59 3.06 13.74 -6.52
N ALA A 60 2.58 12.90 -5.59
CA ALA A 60 2.44 11.46 -5.81
C ALA A 60 1.47 11.18 -6.97
N VAL A 61 0.34 11.88 -7.02
CA VAL A 61 -0.62 11.76 -8.12
C VAL A 61 -0.03 12.27 -9.43
N GLU A 62 0.66 13.42 -9.43
CA GLU A 62 1.30 13.96 -10.64
C GLU A 62 2.37 13.02 -11.18
N LYS A 63 3.26 12.50 -10.32
CA LYS A 63 4.28 11.52 -10.70
C LYS A 63 3.67 10.21 -11.18
N TYR A 64 2.59 9.75 -10.56
CA TYR A 64 1.87 8.56 -11.02
C TYR A 64 1.31 8.76 -12.44
N ILE A 65 0.67 9.90 -12.71
CA ILE A 65 0.16 10.25 -14.03
C ILE A 65 1.30 10.36 -15.06
N LYS A 66 2.46 10.86 -14.65
CA LYS A 66 3.67 10.92 -15.50
C LYS A 66 4.38 9.57 -15.66
N GLY A 67 3.98 8.54 -14.93
CA GLY A 67 4.66 7.23 -14.92
C GLY A 67 6.00 7.24 -14.20
N GLU A 68 6.25 8.24 -13.35
CA GLU A 68 7.48 8.41 -12.56
C GLU A 68 7.43 7.67 -11.21
N ILE A 69 6.25 7.20 -10.78
CA ILE A 69 6.13 6.34 -9.60
C ILE A 69 6.39 4.89 -10.03
N PRO A 70 7.36 4.19 -9.40
CA PRO A 70 7.55 2.78 -9.62
C PRO A 70 6.32 2.03 -9.11
N ILE A 71 5.46 1.64 -10.04
CA ILE A 71 4.41 0.66 -9.79
C ILE A 71 5.09 -0.69 -9.76
N THR A 72 5.14 -1.28 -8.58
CA THR A 72 5.67 -2.62 -8.41
C THR A 72 4.53 -3.60 -8.25
N ASP A 73 4.60 -4.69 -8.98
CA ASP A 73 3.77 -5.89 -8.79
C ASP A 73 4.39 -6.84 -7.75
N SER A 74 5.45 -6.41 -7.04
CA SER A 74 6.11 -7.15 -5.95
C SER A 74 6.17 -6.36 -4.62
N PRO A 75 5.90 -7.02 -3.47
CA PRO A 75 6.03 -6.38 -2.16
C PRO A 75 7.50 -6.09 -1.84
N ASN A 76 7.80 -4.90 -1.32
CA ASN A 76 9.13 -4.56 -0.79
C ASN A 76 9.42 -5.17 0.61
N GLY A 77 8.66 -6.20 1.02
CA GLY A 77 8.94 -6.95 2.23
C GLY A 77 9.94 -8.06 1.91
N GLN A 78 11.17 -7.94 2.42
CA GLN A 78 12.12 -9.06 2.39
C GLN A 78 11.43 -10.31 2.95
N PRO A 79 11.37 -11.43 2.20
CA PRO A 79 10.94 -12.70 2.78
C PRO A 79 12.00 -13.09 3.80
N HIS A 80 11.68 -12.95 5.09
CA HIS A 80 12.48 -13.57 6.13
C HIS A 80 12.28 -15.09 6.02
N VAL A 81 13.40 -15.78 5.73
CA VAL A 81 13.54 -17.25 5.69
C VAL A 81 13.44 -17.88 7.07
#